data_AF-A0A3Q9NAU2-F1
#
_entry.id   AF-A0A3Q9NAU2-F1
#
_cell.length_a   1.000
_cell.length_b   1.000
_cell.length_c   1.000
_cell.angle_alpha   90.00
_cell.angle_beta   90.00
_cell.angle_gamma   90.00
#
_symmetry.space_group_name_H-M   'P 1'
#
loop_
_entity.id
_entity.type
_entity.pdbx_description
1 polymer ?
#
loop_
_entity_poly.entity_id
_entity_poly.type
_entity_poly.pdbx_seq_one_letter_code
_entity_poly.pdbx_strand_id
1 'polypeptide(L)'
;MLARSAIKYWVERHKHVVRLVASIGDTYGTALLFHMLISTITLTLLAYQATKIDGINVYAFSTIGYLSYTLGQVFHFCIFGNRLIEESSSVMEAAYSCQWYDGSEEAKTFVQIVCQQCQKAMSISGAKFFTVSLDLFASVLGAVVTYFMVLVQLK
;
A
#
# COMPACT_ATOMS: atom_id res chain seq x y z
N MET A 1 -2.31 4.96 39.45
CA MET A 1 -2.19 6.26 38.72
C MET A 1 -1.29 6.18 37.49
N LEU A 2 -0.09 5.56 37.57
CA LEU A 2 0.84 5.47 36.43
C LEU A 2 0.30 4.68 35.22
N ALA A 3 -0.31 3.51 35.45
CA ALA A 3 -0.87 2.66 34.37
C ALA A 3 -1.94 3.37 33.54
N ARG A 4 -2.90 4.05 34.19
CA ARG A 4 -3.95 4.81 33.51
C ARG A 4 -3.40 5.95 32.65
N SER A 5 -2.36 6.63 33.13
CA SER A 5 -1.68 7.68 32.34
C SER A 5 -0.92 7.12 31.14
N ALA A 6 -0.29 5.96 31.29
CA ALA A 6 0.41 5.27 30.20
C ALA A 6 -0.57 4.77 29.12
N ILE A 7 -1.68 4.12 29.53
CA ILE A 7 -2.74 3.70 28.62
C ILE A 7 -3.30 4.91 27.87
N LYS A 8 -3.61 6.01 28.57
CA LYS A 8 -4.09 7.24 27.95
C LYS A 8 -3.11 7.76 26.89
N TYR A 9 -1.81 7.77 27.18
CA TYR A 9 -0.79 8.18 26.22
C TYR A 9 -0.79 7.30 24.95
N TRP A 10 -0.78 5.96 25.11
CA TRP A 10 -0.76 5.02 23.99
C TRP A 10 -2.02 5.12 23.13
N VAL A 11 -3.19 5.22 23.75
CA VAL A 11 -4.47 5.37 23.05
C VAL A 11 -4.52 6.69 22.27
N GLU A 12 -4.14 7.81 22.88
CA GLU A 12 -4.16 9.10 22.19
C GLU A 12 -3.12 9.16 21.06
N ARG A 13 -1.96 8.53 21.24
CA ARG A 13 -0.97 8.38 20.17
C ARG A 13 -1.52 7.55 19.01
N HIS A 14 -2.13 6.39 19.28
CA HIS A 14 -2.72 5.54 18.25
C HIS A 14 -3.84 6.27 17.51
N LYS A 15 -4.75 6.93 18.23
CA LYS A 15 -5.81 7.78 17.65
C LYS A 15 -5.25 8.92 16.80
N HIS A 16 -4.10 9.49 17.15
CA HIS A 16 -3.45 10.51 16.34
C HIS A 16 -2.93 9.92 15.02
N VAL A 17 -2.30 8.74 15.06
CA VAL A 17 -1.83 8.04 13.85
C VAL A 17 -3.00 7.66 12.94
N VAL A 18 -4.07 7.09 13.49
CA VAL A 18 -5.29 6.75 12.73
C VAL A 18 -5.86 7.98 12.02
N ARG A 19 -5.96 9.12 12.73
CA ARG A 19 -6.43 10.38 12.13
C ARG A 19 -5.49 10.90 11.05
N LEU A 20 -4.17 10.77 11.23
CA LEU A 20 -3.19 11.18 10.23
C LEU A 20 -3.33 10.34 8.95
N VAL A 21 -3.42 9.01 9.08
CA VAL A 21 -3.59 8.11 7.93
C VAL A 21 -4.90 8.42 7.19
N ALA A 22 -6.00 8.63 7.93
CA ALA A 22 -7.27 9.04 7.34
C ALA A 22 -7.15 10.37 6.57
N SER A 23 -6.51 11.38 7.18
CA SER A 23 -6.30 12.69 6.54
C SER A 23 -5.44 12.60 5.28
N ILE A 24 -4.40 11.76 5.27
CA ILE A 24 -3.57 11.51 4.08
C ILE A 24 -4.42 10.84 2.99
N GLY A 25 -5.22 9.84 3.35
CA GLY A 25 -6.14 9.16 2.44
C GLY A 25 -7.16 10.11 1.82
N ASP A 26 -7.77 10.99 2.61
CA ASP A 26 -8.76 11.95 2.14
C ASP A 26 -8.14 13.04 1.24
N THR A 27 -6.92 13.47 1.55
CA THR A 27 -6.24 14.54 0.79
C THR A 27 -5.62 14.01 -0.51
N TYR A 28 -4.96 12.85 -0.44
CA TYR A 28 -4.15 12.33 -1.55
C TYR A 28 -4.87 11.23 -2.35
N GLY A 29 -5.99 10.69 -1.85
CA GLY A 29 -6.72 9.58 -2.48
C GLY A 29 -7.16 9.87 -3.91
N THR A 30 -7.67 11.07 -4.19
CA THR A 30 -8.06 11.47 -5.56
C THR A 30 -6.85 11.65 -6.47
N ALA A 31 -5.75 12.22 -5.96
CA ALA A 31 -4.51 12.33 -6.72
C ALA A 31 -3.91 10.95 -7.05
N LEU A 32 -3.97 10.00 -6.11
CA LEU A 32 -3.58 8.60 -6.33
C LEU A 32 -4.44 7.93 -7.40
N LEU A 33 -5.75 8.17 -7.41
CA LEU A 33 -6.64 7.64 -8.44
C LEU A 33 -6.19 8.11 -9.84
N PHE A 34 -5.98 9.41 -10.02
CA PHE A 34 -5.51 9.95 -11.30
C PHE A 34 -4.11 9.46 -11.65
N HIS A 35 -3.20 9.37 -10.67
CA HIS A 35 -1.87 8.83 -10.88
C HIS A 35 -1.92 7.38 -11.39
N MET A 36 -2.75 6.54 -10.78
CA MET A 36 -2.93 5.15 -11.21
C MET A 36 -3.58 5.06 -12.59
N LEU A 37 -4.61 5.87 -12.87
CA LEU A 37 -5.25 5.91 -14.18
C LEU A 37 -4.28 6.28 -15.30
N ILE A 38 -3.50 7.35 -15.10
CA ILE A 38 -2.48 7.80 -16.05
C ILE A 38 -1.42 6.72 -16.21
N SER A 39 -0.93 6.14 -15.11
CA SER A 39 0.06 5.06 -15.15
C SER A 39 -0.44 3.85 -15.93
N THR A 40 -1.70 3.44 -15.76
CA THR A 40 -2.30 2.34 -16.53
C THR A 40 -2.30 2.65 -18.03
N ILE A 41 -2.74 3.84 -18.44
CA ILE A 41 -2.73 4.24 -19.86
C ILE A 41 -1.30 4.29 -20.41
N THR A 42 -0.35 4.84 -19.65
CA THR A 42 1.06 4.87 -20.04
C THR A 42 1.64 3.48 -20.18
N LEU A 43 1.34 2.55 -19.27
CA LEU A 43 1.84 1.18 -19.31
C LEU A 43 1.27 0.39 -20.50
N THR A 44 -0.01 0.56 -20.86
CA THR A 44 -0.56 -0.11 -22.05
C THR A 44 0.08 0.40 -23.34
N LEU A 45 0.32 1.71 -23.45
CA LEU A 45 1.03 2.29 -24.59
C LEU A 45 2.48 1.81 -24.65
N LEU A 46 3.19 1.77 -23.52
CA LEU A 46 4.57 1.28 -23.44
C LEU A 46 4.67 -0.21 -23.75
N ALA A 47 3.70 -1.03 -23.34
CA ALA A 47 3.63 -2.43 -23.72
C ALA A 47 3.56 -2.59 -25.26
N TYR A 48 2.73 -1.78 -25.93
CA TYR A 48 2.71 -1.76 -27.39
C TYR A 48 4.04 -1.31 -28.00
N GLN A 49 4.67 -0.25 -27.49
CA GLN A 49 5.99 0.18 -27.96
C GLN A 49 7.06 -0.91 -27.78
N ALA A 50 6.99 -1.67 -26.68
CA ALA A 50 7.91 -2.77 -26.41
C ALA A 50 7.82 -3.89 -27.46
N THR A 51 6.64 -4.12 -28.07
CA THR A 51 6.49 -5.11 -29.16
C THR A 51 7.25 -4.72 -30.43
N LYS A 52 7.64 -3.45 -30.58
CA LYS A 52 8.37 -2.93 -31.74
C LYS A 52 9.89 -2.96 -31.55
N ILE A 53 10.37 -3.37 -30.39
CA ILE A 53 11.80 -3.52 -30.14
C ILE A 53 12.33 -4.67 -31.01
N ASP A 54 13.28 -4.35 -31.88
CA ASP A 54 13.92 -5.27 -32.84
C ASP A 54 15.40 -5.51 -32.55
N GLY A 55 15.99 -4.75 -31.62
CA GLY A 55 17.38 -4.89 -31.20
C GLY A 55 17.75 -3.93 -30.07
N ILE A 56 19.02 -3.95 -29.68
CA ILE A 56 19.56 -3.06 -28.64
C ILE A 56 19.90 -1.72 -29.27
N ASN A 57 19.01 -0.75 -29.14
CA ASN A 57 19.14 0.60 -29.69
C ASN A 57 18.56 1.66 -28.75
N VAL A 58 18.70 2.94 -29.12
CA VAL A 58 18.20 4.08 -28.32
C VAL A 58 16.69 3.98 -28.06
N TYR A 59 15.93 3.45 -29.01
CA TYR A 59 14.49 3.25 -28.87
C TYR A 59 14.17 2.18 -27.81
N ALA A 60 14.89 1.06 -27.80
CA ALA A 60 14.75 0.01 -26.78
C ALA A 60 15.08 0.55 -25.39
N PHE A 61 16.20 1.27 -25.24
CA PHE A 61 16.58 1.90 -23.97
C PHE A 61 15.54 2.90 -23.48
N SER A 62 15.02 3.74 -24.37
CA SER A 62 13.98 4.72 -24.01
C SER A 62 12.70 4.03 -23.56
N THR A 63 12.24 3.03 -24.32
CA THR A 63 11.00 2.29 -24.01
C THR A 63 11.10 1.55 -22.68
N ILE A 64 12.19 0.81 -22.46
CA ILE A 64 12.44 0.10 -21.21
C ILE A 64 12.62 1.09 -20.06
N GLY A 65 13.35 2.20 -20.27
CA GLY A 65 13.53 3.24 -19.26
C GLY A 65 12.22 3.85 -18.78
N TYR A 66 11.32 4.22 -19.70
CA TYR A 66 9.98 4.72 -19.34
C TYR A 66 9.12 3.64 -18.67
N LEU A 67 9.21 2.39 -19.10
CA LEU A 67 8.48 1.28 -18.49
C LEU A 67 8.92 1.06 -17.04
N SER A 68 10.24 0.97 -16.81
CA SER A 68 10.83 0.84 -15.49
C SER A 68 10.50 2.04 -14.60
N TYR A 69 10.54 3.25 -15.13
CA TYR A 69 10.20 4.46 -14.39
C TYR A 69 8.73 4.47 -13.96
N THR A 70 7.81 4.16 -14.89
CA THR A 70 6.36 4.15 -14.63
C THR A 70 5.98 3.05 -13.64
N LEU A 71 6.49 1.83 -13.82
CA LEU A 71 6.33 0.75 -12.84
C LEU A 71 6.96 1.11 -11.49
N GLY A 72 8.11 1.79 -11.52
CA GLY A 72 8.79 2.30 -10.34
C GLY A 72 7.88 3.24 -9.54
N GLN A 73 7.23 4.21 -10.18
CA GLN A 73 6.32 5.13 -9.48
C GLN A 73 5.18 4.38 -8.77
N VAL A 74 4.51 3.46 -9.47
CA VAL A 74 3.44 2.63 -8.88
C VAL A 74 3.98 1.81 -7.72
N PHE A 75 5.14 1.17 -7.92
CA PHE A 75 5.79 0.36 -6.90
C PHE A 75 6.13 1.16 -5.63
N HIS A 76 6.61 2.40 -5.77
CA HIS A 76 6.92 3.26 -4.62
C HIS A 76 5.69 3.48 -3.74
N PHE A 77 4.53 3.80 -4.33
CA PHE A 77 3.30 3.94 -3.56
C PHE A 77 2.88 2.62 -2.91
N CYS A 78 2.91 1.52 -3.67
CA CYS A 78 2.50 0.21 -3.19
C CYS A 78 3.40 -0.33 -2.08
N ILE A 79 4.71 -0.07 -2.10
CA ILE A 79 5.63 -0.45 -1.01
C ILE A 79 5.22 0.23 0.30
N PHE A 80 5.00 1.55 0.28
CA PHE A 80 4.71 2.28 1.51
C PHE A 80 3.27 2.04 1.98
N GLY A 81 2.33 1.88 1.07
CA GLY A 81 0.97 1.46 1.39
C GLY A 81 0.92 0.07 2.02
N ASN A 82 1.68 -0.89 1.47
CA ASN A 82 1.78 -2.23 2.05
C ASN A 82 2.48 -2.23 3.40
N ARG A 83 3.56 -1.48 3.55
CA ARG A 83 4.25 -1.34 4.84
C ARG A 83 3.32 -0.75 5.90
N LEU A 84 2.49 0.23 5.56
CA LEU A 84 1.47 0.74 6.49
C LEU A 84 0.50 -0.37 6.93
N ILE A 85 0.05 -1.21 6.00
CA ILE A 85 -0.85 -2.35 6.30
C ILE A 85 -0.16 -3.35 7.22
N GLU A 86 1.07 -3.76 6.92
CA GLU A 86 1.87 -4.69 7.72
C GLU A 86 2.14 -4.16 9.12
N GLU A 87 2.66 -2.94 9.24
CA GLU A 87 3.02 -2.32 10.52
C GLU A 87 1.77 -2.09 11.38
N SER A 88 0.65 -1.68 10.79
CA SER A 88 -0.61 -1.51 11.52
C SER A 88 -1.18 -2.82 12.06
N SER A 89 -0.98 -3.92 11.33
CA SER A 89 -1.39 -5.26 11.74
C SER A 89 -0.46 -5.81 12.84
N SER A 90 0.84 -5.51 12.77
CA SER A 90 1.84 -5.92 13.76
C SER A 90 1.56 -5.35 15.15
N VAL A 91 0.86 -4.21 15.27
CA VAL A 91 0.44 -3.65 16.58
C VAL A 91 -0.39 -4.65 17.39
N MET A 92 -1.27 -5.42 16.73
CA MET A 92 -2.06 -6.46 17.39
C MET A 92 -1.16 -7.56 17.96
N GLU A 93 -0.22 -8.05 17.16
CA GLU A 93 0.72 -9.10 17.56
C GLU A 93 1.61 -8.63 18.72
N ALA A 94 2.13 -7.41 18.63
CA ALA A 94 2.93 -6.80 19.69
C ALA A 94 2.12 -6.61 20.99
N ALA A 95 0.86 -6.17 20.89
CA ALA A 95 -0.03 -6.04 22.04
C ALA A 95 -0.32 -7.39 22.70
N TYR A 96 -0.52 -8.45 21.90
CA TYR A 96 -0.75 -9.81 22.41
C TYR A 96 0.51 -10.43 23.04
N SER A 97 1.69 -10.05 22.56
CA SER A 97 2.98 -10.59 23.03
C SER A 97 3.46 -10.01 24.37
N CYS A 98 2.78 -9.00 24.92
CA CYS A 98 3.11 -8.51 26.26
C CYS A 98 2.60 -9.45 27.36
N GLN A 99 3.12 -9.34 28.58
CA GLN A 99 2.69 -10.13 29.74
C GLN A 99 1.32 -9.65 30.29
N TRP A 100 0.32 -9.52 29.42
CA TRP A 100 -1.01 -9.01 29.76
C TRP A 100 -1.77 -9.91 30.73
N TYR A 101 -1.48 -11.22 30.71
CA TYR A 101 -2.14 -12.21 31.57
C TYR A 101 -1.79 -12.04 33.06
N ASP A 102 -0.59 -11.53 33.36
CA ASP A 102 -0.15 -11.16 34.73
C ASP A 102 -0.48 -9.68 35.07
N GLY A 103 -1.11 -8.96 34.15
CA GLY A 103 -1.49 -7.55 34.32
C GLY A 103 -2.76 -7.35 35.15
N SER A 104 -3.07 -6.08 35.46
CA SER A 104 -4.35 -5.71 36.07
C SER A 104 -5.52 -5.95 35.11
N GLU A 105 -6.74 -6.06 35.63
CA GLU A 105 -7.96 -6.18 34.80
C GLU A 105 -8.12 -5.02 33.80
N GLU A 106 -7.66 -3.81 34.18
CA GLU A 106 -7.59 -2.65 33.28
C GLU A 106 -6.63 -2.90 32.10
N ALA A 107 -5.47 -3.52 32.34
CA ALA A 107 -4.49 -3.83 31.31
C ALA A 107 -4.98 -4.95 30.37
N LYS A 108 -5.64 -5.98 30.92
CA LYS A 108 -6.27 -7.05 30.13
C LYS A 108 -7.33 -6.50 29.19
N THR A 109 -8.23 -5.67 29.72
CA THR A 109 -9.29 -5.02 28.93
C THR A 109 -8.70 -4.10 27.85
N PHE A 110 -7.65 -3.36 28.18
CA PHE A 110 -6.94 -2.51 27.22
C PHE A 110 -6.38 -3.32 26.04
N VAL A 111 -5.67 -4.42 26.31
CA VAL A 111 -5.10 -5.29 25.25
C VAL A 111 -6.20 -5.89 24.38
N GLN A 112 -7.31 -6.36 24.97
CA GLN A 112 -8.47 -6.85 24.21
C GLN A 112 -8.99 -5.80 23.22
N ILE A 113 -9.17 -4.55 23.67
CA ILE A 113 -9.64 -3.44 22.81
C ILE A 113 -8.63 -3.14 21.71
N VAL A 114 -7.33 -3.07 22.04
CA VAL A 114 -6.27 -2.80 21.06
C VAL A 114 -6.24 -3.90 19.99
N CYS A 115 -6.32 -5.17 20.38
CA CYS A 115 -6.35 -6.28 19.44
C CYS A 115 -7.57 -6.21 18.52
N GLN A 116 -8.77 -5.92 19.05
CA GLN A 116 -9.98 -5.76 18.23
C GLN A 116 -9.86 -4.61 17.22
N GLN A 117 -9.27 -3.48 17.61
CA GLN A 117 -9.09 -2.33 16.73
C GLN A 117 -8.00 -2.56 15.68
N CYS A 118 -6.87 -3.16 16.08
CA CYS A 118 -5.72 -3.38 15.20
C CYS A 118 -5.89 -4.62 14.30
N GLN A 119 -6.90 -5.46 14.55
CA GLN A 119 -7.27 -6.55 13.64
C GLN A 119 -7.65 -6.05 12.25
N LYS A 120 -8.22 -4.84 12.15
CA LYS A 120 -8.43 -4.16 10.88
C LYS A 120 -7.24 -3.25 10.59
N ALA A 121 -6.39 -3.67 9.67
CA ALA A 121 -5.23 -2.91 9.23
C ALA A 121 -5.62 -1.52 8.71
N MET A 122 -4.79 -0.53 9.02
CA MET A 122 -4.87 0.79 8.41
C MET A 122 -4.39 0.71 6.97
N SER A 123 -5.10 1.39 6.07
CA SER A 123 -4.77 1.38 4.65
C SER A 123 -5.10 2.72 4.00
N ILE A 124 -4.40 3.02 2.90
CA ILE A 124 -4.67 4.19 2.06
C ILE A 124 -5.40 3.70 0.81
N SER A 125 -6.50 4.36 0.48
CA SER A 125 -7.28 4.05 -0.72
C SER A 125 -7.17 5.14 -1.77
N GLY A 126 -7.12 4.74 -3.05
CA GLY A 126 -7.26 5.64 -4.19
C GLY A 126 -8.72 5.99 -4.40
N ALA A 127 -9.21 7.03 -3.73
CA ALA A 127 -10.60 7.48 -3.77
C ALA A 127 -11.63 6.34 -3.59
N LYS A 128 -11.32 5.36 -2.72
CA LYS A 128 -12.11 4.15 -2.43
C LYS A 128 -12.24 3.11 -3.55
N PHE A 129 -11.58 3.28 -4.70
CA PHE A 129 -11.60 2.28 -5.78
C PHE A 129 -10.68 1.09 -5.52
N PHE A 130 -9.51 1.35 -4.95
CA PHE A 130 -8.50 0.33 -4.66
C PHE A 130 -7.74 0.70 -3.39
N THR A 131 -7.17 -0.31 -2.75
CA THR A 131 -6.21 -0.13 -1.65
C THR A 131 -4.80 -0.17 -2.20
N VAL A 132 -3.96 0.78 -1.77
CA VAL A 132 -2.55 0.82 -2.17
C VAL A 132 -1.79 -0.27 -1.41
N SER A 133 -1.44 -1.36 -2.10
CA SER A 133 -0.75 -2.53 -1.54
C SER A 133 0.18 -3.18 -2.57
N LEU A 134 1.06 -4.08 -2.13
CA LEU A 134 1.90 -4.85 -3.06
C LEU A 134 1.07 -5.82 -3.92
N ASP A 135 -0.08 -6.27 -3.42
CA ASP A 135 -1.03 -7.06 -4.20
C ASP A 135 -1.63 -6.27 -5.39
N LEU A 136 -1.92 -4.98 -5.20
CA LEU A 136 -2.30 -4.09 -6.30
C LEU A 136 -1.17 -3.96 -7.32
N PHE A 137 0.08 -3.81 -6.87
CA PHE A 137 1.22 -3.75 -7.79
C PHE A 137 1.39 -5.05 -8.58
N ALA A 138 1.28 -6.22 -7.92
CA ALA A 138 1.34 -7.52 -8.57
C ALA A 138 0.24 -7.67 -9.63
N SER A 139 -0.98 -7.21 -9.32
CA SER A 139 -2.11 -7.20 -10.24
C SER A 139 -1.84 -6.31 -11.46
N VAL A 140 -1.31 -5.10 -11.26
CA VAL A 140 -0.94 -4.19 -12.36
C VAL A 140 0.16 -4.78 -13.22
N LEU A 141 1.22 -5.32 -12.61
CA LEU A 141 2.33 -5.94 -13.33
C LEU A 141 1.85 -7.14 -14.15
N GLY A 142 1.03 -8.00 -13.55
CA GLY A 142 0.41 -9.13 -14.24
C GLY A 142 -0.41 -8.68 -15.44
N ALA A 143 -1.26 -7.66 -15.28
CA ALA A 143 -2.08 -7.12 -16.37
C ALA A 143 -1.22 -6.59 -17.53
N VAL A 144 -0.13 -5.87 -17.24
CA VAL A 144 0.80 -5.37 -18.27
C VAL A 144 1.46 -6.51 -19.04
N VAL A 145 1.96 -7.53 -18.33
CA VAL A 145 2.59 -8.70 -18.96
C VAL A 145 1.59 -9.49 -19.79
N THR A 146 0.38 -9.75 -19.27
CA THR A 146 -0.68 -10.42 -20.02
C THR A 146 -1.05 -9.65 -21.28
N TYR A 147 -1.25 -8.33 -21.18
CA TYR A 147 -1.56 -7.49 -22.32
C TYR A 147 -0.44 -7.49 -23.36
N PHE A 148 0.81 -7.37 -22.92
CA PHE A 148 1.98 -7.46 -23.79
C PHE A 148 2.05 -8.80 -24.54
N MET A 149 1.90 -9.92 -23.84
CA MET A 149 1.93 -11.25 -24.45
C MET A 149 0.82 -11.42 -25.50
N VAL A 150 -0.38 -10.91 -25.23
CA VAL A 150 -1.47 -10.90 -26.21
C VAL A 150 -1.11 -10.06 -27.43
N LEU A 151 -0.55 -8.86 -27.25
CA LEU A 151 -0.12 -8.01 -28.37
C LEU A 151 0.97 -8.67 -29.22
N VAL A 152 1.90 -9.41 -28.61
CA VAL A 152 2.94 -10.14 -29.35
C VAL A 152 2.33 -11.23 -30.24
N GLN A 153 1.25 -11.89 -29.81
CA GLN A 153 0.56 -12.91 -30.61
C GLN A 153 -0.34 -12.33 -31.71
N LEU A 154 -0.85 -11.11 -31.51
CA LEU A 154 -1.71 -10.41 -32.48
C LEU A 154 -0.92 -9.61 -33.53
N LYS A 155 0.41 -9.56 -33.40
CA LYS A 155 1.33 -8.92 -34.33
C LYS A 155 1.83 -9.91 -35.36
#